data_AF-X8JJN5-F1
#
_entry.id   AF-X8JJN5-F1
#
_cell.length_a   1.000
_cell.length_b   1.000
_cell.length_c   1.000
_cell.angle_alpha   90.00
_cell.angle_beta   90.00
_cell.angle_gamma   90.00
#
_symmetry.space_group_name_H-M   'P 1'
#
loop_
_entity.id
_entity.type
_entity.pdbx_description
1 polymer ?
#
loop_
_entity_poly.entity_id
_entity_poly.type
_entity_poly.pdbx_seq_one_letter_code
_entity_poly.pdbx_strand_id
1 'polypeptide(L)'
;MSSELRYTANTQLEHLHARYTGTGHADITKYEWLTHQHRDTSASIVGHPPLTTYLSIADGEATGRVKFEMIERMLQPCGPPPPKDDD
;
A
#
# COMPACT_ATOMS: atom_id res chain seq x y z
N MET A 1 -29.72 -14.84 -14.33
CA MET A 1 -28.49 -15.68 -14.37
C MET A 1 -27.20 -14.88 -14.58
N SER A 2 -26.83 -14.39 -15.78
CA SER A 2 -25.52 -13.69 -15.96
C SER A 2 -25.42 -12.36 -15.17
N SER A 3 -26.50 -11.60 -15.07
CA SER A 3 -26.57 -10.34 -14.31
C SER A 3 -26.41 -10.54 -12.79
N GLU A 4 -27.12 -11.52 -12.21
CA GLU A 4 -27.06 -11.82 -10.77
C GLU A 4 -25.68 -12.33 -10.34
N LEU A 5 -25.00 -13.11 -11.21
CA LEU A 5 -23.64 -13.58 -10.95
C LEU A 5 -22.66 -12.41 -10.86
N ARG A 6 -22.77 -11.42 -11.76
CA ARG A 6 -21.94 -10.19 -11.74
C ARG A 6 -22.22 -9.34 -10.50
N TYR A 7 -23.49 -9.17 -10.13
CA TYR A 7 -23.88 -8.45 -8.92
C TYR A 7 -23.28 -9.09 -7.65
N THR A 8 -23.35 -10.42 -7.55
CA THR A 8 -22.80 -11.16 -6.41
C THR A 8 -21.28 -11.08 -6.37
N ALA A 9 -20.60 -11.13 -7.53
CA ALA A 9 -19.16 -10.97 -7.61
C ALA A 9 -18.70 -9.57 -7.17
N ASN A 10 -19.42 -8.51 -7.58
CA ASN A 10 -19.09 -7.14 -7.20
C ASN A 10 -19.24 -6.90 -5.70
N THR A 11 -20.33 -7.38 -5.09
CA THR A 11 -20.54 -7.26 -3.64
C THR A 11 -19.47 -8.01 -2.83
N GLN A 12 -19.05 -9.19 -3.29
CA GLN A 12 -17.93 -9.92 -2.66
C GLN A 12 -16.60 -9.15 -2.76
N LEU A 13 -16.33 -8.51 -3.89
CA LEU A 13 -15.13 -7.72 -4.11
C LEU A 13 -15.14 -6.44 -3.24
N GLU A 14 -16.27 -5.75 -3.12
CA GLU A 14 -16.46 -4.62 -2.21
C GLU A 14 -16.19 -5.00 -0.75
N HIS A 15 -16.68 -6.17 -0.30
CA HIS A 15 -16.40 -6.70 1.02
C HIS A 15 -14.89 -6.91 1.25
N LEU A 16 -14.19 -7.37 0.23
CA LEU A 16 -12.74 -7.61 0.29
C LEU A 16 -11.96 -6.29 0.38
N HIS A 17 -12.33 -5.28 -0.43
CA HIS A 17 -11.75 -3.94 -0.34
C HIS A 17 -11.97 -3.29 1.03
N ALA A 18 -13.15 -3.47 1.63
CA ALA A 18 -13.45 -2.92 2.95
C ALA A 18 -12.63 -3.57 4.08
N ARG A 19 -12.29 -4.85 3.94
CA ARG A 19 -11.56 -5.60 4.97
C ARG A 19 -10.04 -5.55 4.80
N TYR A 20 -9.57 -5.57 3.56
CA TYR A 20 -8.16 -5.69 3.24
C TYR A 20 -7.74 -4.54 2.32
N THR A 21 -7.21 -3.48 2.94
CA THR A 21 -6.60 -2.36 2.23
C THR A 21 -5.52 -2.86 1.28
N GLY A 22 -5.57 -2.43 0.02
CA GLY A 22 -4.65 -2.89 -1.02
C GLY A 22 -5.12 -4.09 -1.83
N THR A 23 -6.32 -4.62 -1.58
CA THR A 23 -6.97 -5.56 -2.50
C THR A 23 -7.03 -4.94 -3.91
N GLY A 24 -6.51 -5.65 -4.91
CA GLY A 24 -6.50 -5.20 -6.31
C GLY A 24 -7.77 -5.56 -7.08
N HIS A 25 -7.96 -4.90 -8.22
CA HIS A 25 -9.02 -5.17 -9.20
C HIS A 25 -8.46 -5.00 -10.63
N ALA A 26 -9.22 -5.39 -11.65
CA ALA A 26 -8.76 -5.39 -13.05
C ALA A 26 -8.33 -4.00 -13.55
N ASP A 27 -9.02 -2.96 -13.08
CA ASP A 27 -8.78 -1.57 -13.50
C ASP A 27 -7.79 -0.82 -12.59
N ILE A 28 -7.04 -1.51 -11.72
CA ILE A 28 -6.09 -0.86 -10.81
C ILE A 28 -4.99 -0.15 -11.60
N THR A 29 -4.72 1.10 -11.27
CA THR A 29 -3.65 1.86 -11.93
C THR A 29 -2.28 1.41 -11.44
N LYS A 30 -1.25 1.61 -12.27
CA LYS A 30 0.14 1.39 -11.87
C LYS A 30 0.50 2.20 -10.62
N TYR A 31 -0.02 3.42 -10.49
CA TYR A 31 0.23 4.29 -9.34
C TYR A 31 -0.36 3.71 -8.05
N GLU A 32 -1.62 3.25 -8.07
CA GLU A 32 -2.26 2.63 -6.91
C GLU A 32 -1.53 1.35 -6.48
N TRP A 33 -1.22 0.48 -7.44
CA TRP A 33 -0.50 -0.78 -7.19
C TRP A 33 0.88 -0.56 -6.56
N LEU A 34 1.66 0.38 -7.09
CA LEU A 34 2.97 0.72 -6.51
C LEU A 34 2.84 1.37 -5.14
N THR A 35 1.86 2.26 -4.95
CA THR A 35 1.62 2.92 -3.66
C THR A 35 1.32 1.91 -2.56
N HIS A 36 0.49 0.90 -2.85
CA HIS A 36 0.22 -0.19 -1.92
C HIS A 36 1.49 -0.98 -1.58
N GLN A 37 2.27 -1.41 -2.57
CA GLN A 37 3.52 -2.16 -2.32
C GLN A 37 4.53 -1.38 -1.46
N HIS A 38 4.69 -0.07 -1.68
CA HIS A 38 5.62 0.74 -0.89
C HIS A 38 5.14 0.90 0.56
N ARG A 39 3.82 1.05 0.76
CA ARG A 39 3.21 1.09 2.10
C ARG A 39 3.38 -0.24 2.83
N ASP A 40 3.14 -1.36 2.16
CA ASP A 40 3.32 -2.71 2.72
C ASP A 40 4.77 -2.99 3.09
N THR A 41 5.71 -2.54 2.24
CA THR A 41 7.16 -2.64 2.50
C THR A 41 7.54 -1.81 3.73
N SER A 42 7.10 -0.55 3.80
CA SER A 42 7.37 0.33 4.94
C SER A 42 6.76 -0.22 6.23
N ALA A 43 5.56 -0.79 6.15
CA ALA A 43 4.87 -1.40 7.30
C ALA A 43 5.61 -2.65 7.78
N SER A 44 6.11 -3.46 6.85
CA SER A 44 6.93 -4.63 7.16
C SER A 44 8.23 -4.23 7.84
N ILE A 45 8.91 -3.19 7.36
CA ILE A 45 10.15 -2.68 7.97
C ILE A 45 9.89 -2.21 9.40
N VAL A 46 8.81 -1.47 9.65
CA VAL A 46 8.47 -0.95 11.00
C VAL A 46 8.03 -2.07 11.94
N GLY A 47 7.28 -3.05 11.42
CA GLY A 47 6.69 -4.15 12.19
C GLY A 47 7.66 -5.27 12.54
N HIS A 48 8.73 -5.47 11.77
CA HIS A 48 9.72 -6.52 12.00
C HIS A 48 11.02 -5.93 12.56
N PRO A 49 11.33 -6.15 13.86
CA PRO A 49 12.54 -5.61 14.49
C PRO A 49 13.84 -5.91 13.73
N PRO A 50 14.07 -7.11 13.17
CA PRO A 50 15.28 -7.38 12.41
C PRO A 50 15.46 -6.46 11.19
N LEU A 51 14.37 -6.15 10.47
CA LEU A 51 14.41 -5.26 9.32
C LEU A 51 14.65 -3.80 9.74
N THR A 52 13.97 -3.34 10.79
CA THR A 52 14.21 -1.99 11.32
C THR A 52 15.66 -1.84 11.78
N THR A 53 16.19 -2.84 12.51
CA THR A 53 17.56 -2.80 13.04
C THR A 53 18.60 -2.85 11.93
N TYR A 54 18.37 -3.67 10.89
CA TYR A 54 19.23 -3.72 9.73
C TYR A 54 19.38 -2.35 9.07
N LEU A 55 18.27 -1.65 8.82
CA LEU A 55 18.27 -0.29 8.27
C LEU A 55 18.91 0.72 9.22
N SER A 56 18.61 0.66 10.52
CA SER A 56 19.20 1.59 11.49
C SER A 56 20.72 1.46 11.59
N ILE A 57 21.26 0.24 11.46
CA ILE A 57 22.70 0.03 11.42
C ILE A 57 23.30 0.53 10.11
N ALA A 58 22.65 0.27 8.98
CA ALA A 58 23.12 0.71 7.67
C ALA A 58 23.18 2.23 7.55
N ASP A 59 22.16 2.93 8.07
CA ASP A 59 22.05 4.39 8.01
C ASP A 59 22.76 5.09 9.19
N GLY A 60 23.17 4.34 10.22
CA GLY A 60 23.81 4.90 11.42
C GLY A 60 22.88 5.72 12.31
N GLU A 61 21.57 5.50 12.19
CA GLU A 61 20.53 6.28 12.85
C GLU A 61 19.89 5.52 14.02
N ALA A 62 19.25 6.27 14.93
CA ALA A 62 18.48 5.63 16.00
C ALA A 62 17.30 4.82 15.42
N THR A 63 16.99 3.65 15.96
CA THR A 63 15.86 2.82 15.50
C THR A 63 14.53 3.58 15.52
N GLY A 64 14.33 4.46 16.50
CA GLY A 64 13.15 5.34 16.56
C GLY A 64 13.07 6.33 15.38
N ARG A 65 14.21 6.86 14.93
CA ARG A 65 14.31 7.74 13.75
C ARG A 65 13.91 6.98 12.48
N VAL A 66 14.48 5.79 12.27
CA VAL A 66 14.15 4.96 11.10
C VAL A 66 12.65 4.61 11.07
N LYS A 67 12.07 4.22 12.22
CA LYS A 67 10.62 3.95 12.29
C LYS A 67 9.77 5.17 11.94
N PHE A 68 10.15 6.34 12.47
CA PHE A 68 9.48 7.60 12.16
C PHE A 68 9.51 7.90 10.67
N GLU A 69 10.70 7.82 10.06
CA GLU A 69 10.88 8.08 8.64
C GLU A 69 10.11 7.08 7.75
N MET A 70 10.13 5.79 8.08
CA MET A 70 9.34 4.79 7.34
C MET A 70 7.84 5.08 7.39
N ILE A 71 7.32 5.57 8.52
CA ILE A 71 5.91 5.96 8.65
C ILE A 71 5.62 7.22 7.84
N GLU A 72 6.48 8.25 7.89
CA GLU A 72 6.29 9.47 7.11
C GLU A 72 6.27 9.19 5.59
N ARG A 73 7.17 8.30 5.13
CA ARG A 73 7.23 7.87 3.72
C ARG A 73 5.93 7.21 3.23
N MET A 74 5.08 6.69 4.12
CA MET A 74 3.80 6.06 3.72
C MET A 74 2.76 7.06 3.17
N LEU A 75 2.87 8.35 3.48
CA LEU A 75 1.90 9.35 3.03
C LEU A 75 1.82 9.36 1.50
N GLN A 76 2.97 9.49 0.85
CA GLN A 76 3.07 9.62 -0.60
C GLN A 76 4.37 8.98 -1.12
N PRO A 77 4.53 7.65 -1.03
CA PRO A 77 5.78 6.97 -1.35
C PRO A 77 6.15 7.02 -2.84
N CYS A 78 5.16 7.23 -3.71
CA CYS A 78 5.34 7.26 -5.16
C CYS A 78 5.18 8.66 -5.77
N GLY A 79 5.21 9.72 -4.95
CA GLY A 79 4.95 11.09 -5.39
C GLY A 79 3.47 11.36 -5.68
N PRO A 80 3.13 12.53 -6.24
CA PRO A 80 1.76 12.87 -6.62
C PRO A 80 1.13 11.85 -7.58
N PRO A 81 -0.18 11.57 -7.44
CA PRO A 81 -0.89 10.75 -8.42
C PRO A 81 -0.81 11.41 -9.81
N PRO A 82 -0.81 10.61 -10.89
CA PRO A 82 -0.90 11.16 -12.24
C PRO A 82 -2.17 12.02 -12.38
N PRO A 83 -2.13 13.06 -13.23
CA PRO A 83 -3.34 13.80 -13.56
C PRO A 83 -4.40 12.82 -14.07
N LYS A 84 -5.66 13.07 -13.72
CA LYS A 84 -6.76 12.34 -14.35
C LYS A 84 -6.75 12.74 -15.82
N ASP A 85 -6.94 11.77 -16.70
CA ASP A 85 -7.26 12.10 -18.08
C ASP A 85 -8.59 12.87 -18.04
N ASP A 86 -8.55 14.14 -18.43
CA ASP A 86 -9.76 14.93 -18.67
C ASP A 86 -10.40 14.32 -19.94
N ASP A 87 -11.62 13.78 -19.83
CA ASP A 87 -12.46 13.47 -21.00
C ASP A 87 -12.79 14.75 -21.80
#